data_AF-A0A9E3S5R6-F1
#
_entry.id   AF-A0A9E3S5R6-F1
#
_cell.length_a   1.000
_cell.length_b   1.000
_cell.length_c   1.000
_cell.angle_alpha   90.00
_cell.angle_beta   90.00
_cell.angle_gamma   90.00
#
_symmetry.space_group_name_H-M   'P 1'
#
loop_
_entity.id
_entity.type
_entity.pdbx_description
1 polymer ?
#
loop_
_entity_poly.entity_id
_entity_poly.type
_entity_poly.pdbx_seq_one_letter_code
_entity_poly.pdbx_strand_id
1 'polypeptide(L)'
;NLKKPKEKLKSFKRFVSTLMPHEIDYLAQQANFADPTNQLLFEQIKHAVKYPEQAIRFDETLDKRKYNYMKNWISKHLNSIDADQQFKWMHHLDEQIMTDQISQEEELELIARIKKYEQADYYFIRFYELAQNYRNYLLIRMRISYLSIVSAFIKDQQQNYQKALEVNHLLHDATNDIVNQYITKTSDSRQWEQKLINIFYDSSLDGLNRYYAIVRLTFIYYNYKEFHKLTRLYNDLDELIISGQIYSKRILVNYYANRLLLHSRYNELDKAAYYGYLSIKVHSSDYLFYVNNLCGILLRRGKTVEALQLMENNLAEFKQNISPHTRIGFASYYVKSLNQNGKHQKALRFGQHFMDQHIKDNFKLPLAFVFHGLFRNFTGLKNVCSNYYKL
;
A
#
# COMPACT_ATOMS: atom_id res chain seq x y z
N ASN A 1 -19.24 -2.87 -43.11
CA ASN A 1 -18.33 -2.77 -41.95
C ASN A 1 -19.04 -2.16 -40.73
N LEU A 2 -19.91 -2.93 -40.06
CA LEU A 2 -20.54 -2.52 -38.81
C LEU A 2 -19.57 -2.78 -37.66
N LYS A 3 -18.90 -1.71 -37.18
CA LYS A 3 -18.16 -1.76 -35.90
C LYS A 3 -19.17 -2.12 -34.80
N LYS A 4 -19.01 -3.29 -34.17
CA LYS A 4 -19.68 -3.64 -32.91
C LYS A 4 -19.63 -2.44 -31.95
N PRO A 5 -20.73 -2.04 -31.31
CA PRO A 5 -20.72 -0.94 -30.36
C PRO A 5 -19.81 -1.36 -29.19
N LYS A 6 -18.60 -0.78 -29.13
CA LYS A 6 -17.80 -0.83 -27.91
C LYS A 6 -18.66 -0.19 -26.82
N GLU A 7 -19.05 -0.97 -25.81
CA GLU A 7 -19.90 -0.56 -24.68
C GLU A 7 -19.59 0.89 -24.26
N LYS A 8 -20.54 1.80 -24.44
CA LYS A 8 -20.35 3.27 -24.29
C LYS A 8 -19.72 3.65 -22.94
N LEU A 9 -19.88 2.83 -21.91
CA LEU A 9 -19.42 3.07 -20.54
C LEU A 9 -18.24 2.20 -20.07
N LYS A 10 -17.62 1.39 -20.95
CA LYS A 10 -16.53 0.47 -20.53
C LYS A 10 -15.38 1.18 -19.81
N SER A 11 -14.96 2.34 -20.32
CA SER A 11 -13.90 3.14 -19.69
C SER A 11 -14.31 3.69 -18.32
N PHE A 12 -15.60 4.01 -18.14
CA PHE A 12 -16.13 4.50 -16.86
C PHE A 12 -16.25 3.38 -15.84
N LYS A 13 -16.82 2.23 -16.20
CA LYS A 13 -16.88 1.03 -15.35
C LYS A 13 -15.48 0.60 -14.91
N ARG A 14 -14.50 0.61 -15.82
CA ARG A 14 -13.09 0.33 -15.49
C ARG A 14 -12.50 1.33 -14.50
N PHE A 15 -12.82 2.61 -14.63
CA PHE A 15 -12.39 3.62 -13.66
C PHE A 15 -13.03 3.38 -12.29
N VAL A 16 -14.33 3.12 -12.22
CA VAL A 16 -15.01 2.83 -10.95
C VAL A 16 -14.42 1.59 -10.26
N SER A 17 -14.05 0.55 -11.03
CA SER A 17 -13.44 -0.65 -10.43
C SER A 17 -12.08 -0.41 -9.75
N THR A 18 -11.34 0.64 -10.14
CA THR A 18 -10.06 1.00 -9.49
C THR A 18 -10.23 1.79 -8.20
N LEU A 19 -11.45 2.22 -7.87
CA LEU A 19 -11.74 2.94 -6.65
C LEU A 19 -11.81 1.98 -5.45
N MET A 20 -11.42 2.49 -4.30
CA MET A 20 -11.37 1.77 -3.03
C MET A 20 -12.36 2.37 -2.02
N PRO A 21 -12.88 1.57 -1.07
CA PRO A 21 -13.88 2.03 -0.12
C PRO A 21 -13.50 3.31 0.62
N HIS A 22 -12.28 3.41 1.15
CA HIS A 22 -11.84 4.61 1.90
C HIS A 22 -11.69 5.84 0.99
N GLU A 23 -11.35 5.67 -0.28
CA GLU A 23 -11.33 6.78 -1.25
C GLU A 23 -12.75 7.36 -1.42
N ILE A 24 -13.76 6.48 -1.49
CA ILE A 24 -15.16 6.91 -1.60
C ILE A 24 -15.65 7.56 -0.31
N ASP A 25 -15.26 7.05 0.86
CA ASP A 25 -15.64 7.63 2.14
C ASP A 25 -15.04 9.04 2.31
N TYR A 26 -13.77 9.24 1.92
CA TYR A 26 -13.18 10.58 1.81
C TYR A 26 -13.95 11.47 0.85
N LEU A 27 -14.21 11.01 -0.37
CA LEU A 27 -14.91 11.80 -1.40
C LEU A 27 -16.33 12.17 -0.96
N ALA A 28 -17.01 11.31 -0.20
CA ALA A 28 -18.33 11.61 0.33
C ALA A 28 -18.32 12.78 1.31
N GLN A 29 -17.22 13.01 2.05
CA GLN A 29 -17.06 14.18 2.92
C GLN A 29 -16.85 15.48 2.11
N GLN A 30 -16.30 15.35 0.89
CA GLN A 30 -16.05 16.48 -0.01
C GLN A 30 -17.22 16.74 -1.00
N ALA A 31 -18.17 15.81 -1.10
CA ALA A 31 -19.24 15.86 -2.07
C ALA A 31 -20.24 16.98 -1.74
N ASN A 32 -20.30 17.99 -2.62
CA ASN A 32 -21.30 19.06 -2.56
C ASN A 32 -21.81 19.37 -3.97
N PHE A 33 -22.54 18.42 -4.56
CA PHE A 33 -23.03 18.53 -5.93
C PHE A 33 -24.34 19.32 -5.99
N ALA A 34 -24.33 20.47 -6.65
CA ALA A 34 -25.55 21.24 -6.93
C ALA A 34 -26.48 20.55 -7.94
N ASP A 35 -25.91 19.73 -8.84
CA ASP A 35 -26.67 18.99 -9.86
C ASP A 35 -27.14 17.63 -9.31
N PRO A 36 -28.46 17.39 -9.21
CA PRO A 36 -29.02 16.11 -8.73
C PRO A 36 -28.54 14.90 -9.52
N THR A 37 -28.23 15.08 -10.80
CA THR A 37 -27.73 14.00 -11.67
C THR A 37 -26.33 13.55 -11.25
N ASN A 38 -25.47 14.51 -10.89
CA ASN A 38 -24.13 14.21 -10.39
C ASN A 38 -24.19 13.55 -9.02
N GLN A 39 -25.11 14.00 -8.15
CA GLN A 39 -25.35 13.36 -6.85
C GLN A 39 -25.77 11.90 -7.02
N LEU A 40 -26.76 11.62 -7.88
CA LEU A 40 -27.23 10.27 -8.15
C LEU A 40 -26.11 9.39 -8.70
N LEU A 41 -25.33 9.91 -9.66
CA LEU A 41 -24.19 9.17 -10.24
C LEU A 41 -23.12 8.87 -9.18
N PHE A 42 -22.84 9.80 -8.26
CA PHE A 42 -21.90 9.57 -7.18
C PHE A 42 -22.39 8.48 -6.20
N GLU A 43 -23.67 8.48 -5.82
CA GLU A 43 -24.23 7.42 -4.96
C GLU A 43 -24.20 6.04 -5.66
N GLN A 44 -24.42 5.98 -6.98
CA GLN A 44 -24.25 4.74 -7.75
C GLN A 44 -22.79 4.25 -7.73
N ILE A 45 -21.81 5.15 -7.87
CA ILE A 45 -20.39 4.79 -7.76
C ILE A 45 -20.09 4.26 -6.35
N LYS A 46 -20.55 4.96 -5.32
CA LYS A 46 -20.33 4.58 -3.93
C LYS A 46 -20.90 3.20 -3.62
N HIS A 47 -22.11 2.92 -4.07
CA HIS A 47 -22.70 1.59 -3.95
C HIS A 47 -21.89 0.54 -4.72
N ALA A 48 -21.41 0.85 -5.94
CA ALA A 48 -20.63 -0.09 -6.74
C ALA A 48 -19.30 -0.47 -6.07
N VAL A 49 -18.66 0.49 -5.39
CA VAL A 49 -17.38 0.28 -4.71
C VAL A 49 -17.55 -0.48 -3.40
N LYS A 50 -18.62 -0.18 -2.63
CA LYS A 50 -18.88 -0.86 -1.34
C LYS A 50 -19.44 -2.27 -1.52
N TYR A 51 -20.20 -2.50 -2.59
CA TYR A 51 -20.87 -3.77 -2.86
C TYR A 51 -20.53 -4.28 -4.27
N PRO A 52 -19.27 -4.67 -4.54
CA PRO A 52 -18.82 -5.04 -5.89
C PRO A 52 -19.52 -6.27 -6.47
N GLU A 53 -20.04 -7.16 -5.61
CA GLU A 53 -20.83 -8.34 -6.02
C GLU A 53 -22.23 -7.97 -6.53
N GLN A 54 -22.72 -6.76 -6.22
CA GLN A 54 -24.05 -6.30 -6.63
C GLN A 54 -23.92 -5.56 -7.97
N ALA A 55 -24.49 -6.14 -9.02
CA ALA A 55 -24.44 -5.57 -10.36
C ALA A 55 -25.20 -4.24 -10.42
N ILE A 56 -24.48 -3.12 -10.52
CA ILE A 56 -25.08 -1.81 -10.79
C ILE A 56 -25.04 -1.52 -12.28
N ARG A 57 -26.18 -1.08 -12.82
CA ARG A 57 -26.30 -0.58 -14.18
C ARG A 57 -26.23 0.94 -14.17
N PHE A 58 -25.16 1.48 -14.73
CA PHE A 58 -25.06 2.91 -15.04
C PHE A 58 -25.94 3.24 -16.25
N ASP A 59 -26.58 4.39 -16.23
CA ASP A 59 -27.50 4.83 -17.28
C ASP A 59 -26.76 5.14 -18.60
N GLU A 60 -26.99 4.31 -19.62
CA GLU A 60 -26.35 4.48 -20.93
C GLU A 60 -26.91 5.65 -21.75
N THR A 61 -28.02 6.24 -21.32
CA THR A 61 -28.67 7.40 -21.95
C THR A 61 -28.13 8.73 -21.42
N LEU A 62 -27.49 8.73 -20.24
CA LEU A 62 -26.90 9.91 -19.64
C LEU A 62 -25.77 10.50 -20.49
N ASP A 63 -25.70 11.83 -20.56
CA ASP A 63 -24.65 12.54 -21.30
C ASP A 63 -23.25 12.11 -20.84
N LYS A 64 -22.41 11.70 -21.81
CA LYS A 64 -20.99 11.36 -21.61
C LYS A 64 -20.22 12.45 -20.84
N ARG A 65 -20.61 13.72 -20.98
CA ARG A 65 -20.00 14.84 -20.25
C ARG A 65 -20.15 14.69 -18.74
N LYS A 66 -21.25 14.12 -18.23
CA LYS A 66 -21.46 13.88 -16.80
C LYS A 66 -20.53 12.80 -16.26
N TYR A 67 -20.35 11.71 -17.00
CA TYR A 67 -19.39 10.66 -16.66
C TYR A 67 -17.95 11.20 -16.65
N ASN A 68 -17.57 12.01 -17.64
CA ASN A 68 -16.25 12.62 -17.68
C ASN A 68 -16.04 13.62 -16.55
N TYR A 69 -17.05 14.45 -16.26
CA TYR A 69 -17.03 15.36 -15.11
C TYR A 69 -16.79 14.59 -13.82
N MET A 70 -17.53 13.51 -13.57
CA MET A 70 -17.38 12.71 -12.35
C MET A 70 -16.00 12.08 -12.23
N LYS A 71 -15.44 11.54 -13.32
CA LYS A 71 -14.06 11.02 -13.33
C LYS A 71 -13.03 12.09 -12.97
N ASN A 72 -13.16 13.28 -13.56
CA ASN A 72 -12.24 14.37 -13.35
C ASN A 72 -12.37 14.92 -11.93
N TRP A 73 -13.59 15.04 -11.42
CA TRP A 73 -13.86 15.47 -10.05
C TRP A 73 -13.23 14.49 -9.05
N ILE A 74 -13.47 13.18 -9.19
CA ILE A 74 -12.89 12.14 -8.33
C ILE A 74 -11.35 12.18 -8.40
N SER A 75 -10.79 12.15 -9.62
CA SER A 75 -9.33 12.14 -9.82
C SER A 75 -8.67 13.38 -9.21
N LYS A 76 -9.29 14.56 -9.39
CA LYS A 76 -8.77 15.81 -8.84
C LYS A 76 -8.70 15.78 -7.31
N HIS A 77 -9.78 15.36 -6.65
CA HIS A 77 -9.86 15.36 -5.18
C HIS A 77 -8.98 14.28 -4.55
N LEU A 78 -8.82 13.12 -5.20
CA LEU A 78 -7.88 12.10 -4.71
C LEU A 78 -6.43 12.52 -4.92
N ASN A 79 -6.10 13.11 -6.08
CA ASN A 79 -4.73 13.55 -6.36
C ASN A 79 -4.28 14.69 -5.43
N SER A 80 -5.19 15.55 -4.96
CA SER A 80 -4.82 16.65 -4.06
C SER A 80 -4.33 16.18 -2.69
N ILE A 81 -4.80 15.02 -2.23
CA ILE A 81 -4.38 14.41 -0.95
C ILE A 81 -3.39 13.25 -1.12
N ASP A 82 -3.05 12.87 -2.35
CA ASP A 82 -2.16 11.73 -2.61
C ASP A 82 -0.71 12.09 -2.30
N ALA A 83 -0.19 11.53 -1.21
CA ALA A 83 1.19 11.73 -0.76
C ALA A 83 2.21 11.36 -1.86
N ASP A 84 1.98 10.29 -2.64
CA ASP A 84 2.92 9.88 -3.68
C ASP A 84 2.91 10.86 -4.88
N GLN A 85 1.78 11.54 -5.14
CA GLN A 85 1.74 12.64 -6.14
C GLN A 85 2.46 13.88 -5.64
N GLN A 86 2.24 14.25 -4.38
CA GLN A 86 2.95 15.37 -3.76
C GLN A 86 4.47 15.15 -3.76
N PHE A 87 4.92 13.92 -3.46
CA PHE A 87 6.32 13.55 -3.50
C PHE A 87 6.94 13.71 -4.90
N LYS A 88 6.24 13.24 -5.94
CA LYS A 88 6.70 13.41 -7.33
C LYS A 88 6.82 14.87 -7.74
N TRP A 89 5.85 15.69 -7.37
CA TRP A 89 5.87 17.12 -7.62
C TRP A 89 7.08 17.80 -6.94
N MET A 90 7.34 17.50 -5.66
CA MET A 90 8.51 18.03 -4.95
C MET A 90 9.82 17.61 -5.60
N HIS A 91 9.94 16.33 -5.99
CA HIS A 91 11.16 15.84 -6.62
C HIS A 91 11.42 16.48 -7.98
N HIS A 92 10.37 16.64 -8.79
CA HIS A 92 10.45 17.36 -10.06
C HIS A 92 10.94 18.79 -9.86
N LEU A 93 10.35 19.53 -8.91
CA LEU A 93 10.79 20.90 -8.63
C LEU A 93 12.22 20.97 -8.11
N ASP A 94 12.63 20.04 -7.24
CA ASP A 94 14.00 20.00 -6.74
C ASP A 94 15.00 19.80 -7.87
N GLU A 95 14.73 18.87 -8.79
CA GLU A 95 15.53 18.67 -10.00
C GLU A 95 15.60 19.95 -10.85
N GLN A 96 14.46 20.61 -11.09
CA GLN A 96 14.42 21.86 -11.85
C GLN A 96 15.20 22.99 -11.17
N ILE A 97 15.18 23.07 -9.84
CA ILE A 97 15.94 24.08 -9.08
C ILE A 97 17.44 23.77 -9.11
N MET A 98 17.83 22.52 -8.85
CA MET A 98 19.24 22.09 -8.84
C MET A 98 19.92 22.22 -10.20
N THR A 99 19.15 22.12 -11.29
CA THR A 99 19.64 22.24 -12.67
C THR A 99 19.41 23.64 -13.27
N ASP A 100 18.88 24.57 -12.49
CA ASP A 100 18.55 25.94 -12.92
C ASP A 100 17.51 26.04 -14.08
N GLN A 101 16.63 25.04 -14.19
CA GLN A 101 15.61 24.92 -15.25
C GLN A 101 14.19 25.26 -14.80
N ILE A 102 13.99 25.60 -13.52
CA ILE A 102 12.66 25.94 -13.00
C ILE A 102 12.01 27.09 -13.78
N SER A 103 10.76 26.86 -14.18
CA SER A 103 9.95 27.84 -14.91
C SER A 103 9.25 28.83 -13.97
N GLN A 104 8.78 29.95 -14.54
CA GLN A 104 8.05 30.96 -13.78
C GLN A 104 6.74 30.42 -13.17
N GLU A 105 6.03 29.53 -13.88
CA GLU A 105 4.78 28.92 -13.39
C GLU A 105 5.03 28.03 -12.18
N GLU A 106 6.09 27.22 -12.23
CA GLU A 106 6.53 26.35 -11.13
C GLU A 106 6.97 27.15 -9.90
N GLU A 107 7.69 28.26 -10.10
CA GLU A 107 8.06 29.16 -9.00
C GLU A 107 6.82 29.79 -8.33
N LEU A 108 5.85 30.23 -9.12
CA LEU A 108 4.61 30.79 -8.60
C LEU A 108 3.82 29.73 -7.80
N GLU A 109 3.78 28.49 -8.28
CA GLU A 109 3.17 27.37 -7.58
C GLU A 109 3.86 27.09 -6.24
N LEU A 110 5.20 26.98 -6.24
CA LEU A 110 6.00 26.74 -5.03
C LEU A 110 5.80 27.85 -4.00
N ILE A 111 5.87 29.11 -4.43
CA ILE A 111 5.62 30.27 -3.55
C ILE A 111 4.18 30.26 -3.00
N ALA A 112 3.20 29.94 -3.84
CA ALA A 112 1.81 29.85 -3.38
C ALA A 112 1.63 28.76 -2.32
N ARG A 113 2.34 27.64 -2.45
CA ARG A 113 2.30 26.55 -1.46
C ARG A 113 3.01 26.92 -0.16
N ILE A 114 4.18 27.57 -0.23
CA ILE A 114 4.89 28.09 0.95
C ILE A 114 4.02 29.08 1.73
N LYS A 115 3.33 29.99 1.05
CA LYS A 115 2.45 30.98 1.68
C LYS A 115 1.22 30.40 2.38
N LYS A 116 0.73 29.26 1.90
CA LYS A 116 -0.46 28.57 2.43
C LYS A 116 -0.09 27.44 3.41
N TYR A 117 1.18 27.37 3.81
CA TYR A 117 1.65 26.29 4.67
C TYR A 117 1.23 26.53 6.11
N GLU A 118 0.23 25.79 6.57
CA GLU A 118 -0.31 25.91 7.93
C GLU A 118 0.11 24.76 8.85
N GLN A 119 0.24 23.55 8.30
CA GLN A 119 0.49 22.32 9.06
C GLN A 119 1.46 21.39 8.34
N ALA A 120 2.06 20.46 9.10
CA ALA A 120 2.99 19.48 8.59
C ALA A 120 2.35 18.54 7.56
N ASP A 121 2.59 18.81 6.27
CA ASP A 121 2.29 17.89 5.17
C ASP A 121 2.97 16.51 5.38
N TYR A 122 2.47 15.48 4.69
CA TYR A 122 2.97 14.10 4.82
C TYR A 122 4.51 13.98 4.65
N TYR A 123 5.10 14.78 3.74
CA TYR A 123 6.54 14.78 3.43
C TYR A 123 7.25 16.08 3.88
N PHE A 124 6.87 16.64 5.02
CA PHE A 124 7.40 17.92 5.51
C PHE A 124 8.92 18.07 5.43
N ILE A 125 9.71 17.07 5.88
CA ILE A 125 11.19 17.13 5.84
C ILE A 125 11.68 17.46 4.41
N ARG A 126 11.12 16.77 3.40
CA ARG A 126 11.48 16.99 1.99
C ARG A 126 11.02 18.34 1.47
N PHE A 127 9.83 18.79 1.87
CA PHE A 127 9.33 20.09 1.47
C PHE A 127 10.19 21.23 2.05
N TYR A 128 10.65 21.08 3.29
CA TYR A 128 11.55 22.04 3.93
C TYR A 128 12.93 22.07 3.23
N GLU A 129 13.50 20.91 2.92
CA GLU A 129 14.76 20.81 2.14
C GLU A 129 14.62 21.46 0.75
N LEU A 130 13.52 21.19 0.03
CA LEU A 130 13.19 21.86 -1.24
C LEU A 130 13.17 23.39 -1.09
N ALA A 131 12.54 23.91 -0.03
CA ALA A 131 12.52 25.35 0.22
C ALA A 131 13.92 25.91 0.50
N GLN A 132 14.79 25.17 1.20
CA GLN A 132 16.20 25.58 1.40
C GLN A 132 16.96 25.65 0.09
N ASN A 133 16.81 24.64 -0.76
CA ASN A 133 17.38 24.58 -2.10
C ASN A 133 16.89 25.75 -2.96
N TYR A 134 15.59 26.03 -2.93
CA TYR A 134 15.01 27.18 -3.64
C TYR A 134 15.52 28.51 -3.11
N ARG A 135 15.71 28.67 -1.79
CA ARG A 135 16.32 29.88 -1.20
C ARG A 135 17.71 30.13 -1.77
N ASN A 136 18.53 29.10 -1.91
CA ASN A 136 19.88 29.22 -2.48
C ASN A 136 19.82 29.66 -3.96
N TYR A 137 18.92 29.06 -4.74
CA TYR A 137 18.66 29.46 -6.13
C TYR A 137 18.26 30.95 -6.25
N LEU A 138 17.38 31.41 -5.37
CA LEU A 138 16.90 32.81 -5.35
C LEU A 138 18.00 33.79 -4.97
N LEU A 139 18.87 33.43 -4.03
CA LEU A 139 19.99 34.25 -3.57
C LEU A 139 20.98 34.52 -4.71
N ILE A 140 21.39 33.48 -5.43
CA ILE A 140 22.34 33.58 -6.56
C ILE A 140 21.81 34.54 -7.63
N ARG A 141 20.49 34.56 -7.85
CA ARG A 141 19.81 35.36 -8.87
C ARG A 141 19.25 36.70 -8.36
N MET A 142 19.53 37.06 -7.10
CA MET A 142 19.08 38.31 -6.48
C MET A 142 17.56 38.55 -6.55
N ARG A 143 16.75 37.49 -6.46
CA ARG A 143 15.28 37.58 -6.49
C ARG A 143 14.70 37.92 -5.11
N ILE A 144 14.90 39.16 -4.68
CA ILE A 144 14.69 39.63 -3.30
C ILE A 144 13.26 39.41 -2.78
N SER A 145 12.24 39.64 -3.62
CA SER A 145 10.83 39.52 -3.20
C SER A 145 10.49 38.09 -2.76
N TYR A 146 10.85 37.08 -3.56
CA TYR A 146 10.65 35.67 -3.23
C TYR A 146 11.59 35.20 -2.13
N LEU A 147 12.83 35.71 -2.11
CA LEU A 147 13.81 35.34 -1.09
C LEU A 147 13.30 35.64 0.33
N SER A 148 12.63 36.79 0.51
CA SER A 148 12.05 37.16 1.81
C SER A 148 10.98 36.18 2.30
N ILE A 149 10.09 35.74 1.40
CA ILE A 149 9.00 34.81 1.69
C ILE A 149 9.56 33.44 2.11
N VAL A 150 10.49 32.90 1.31
CA VAL A 150 11.07 31.57 1.54
C VAL A 150 11.94 31.58 2.81
N SER A 151 12.67 32.68 3.06
CA SER A 151 13.49 32.81 4.27
C SER A 151 12.67 32.88 5.54
N ALA A 152 11.52 33.57 5.51
CA ALA A 152 10.57 33.59 6.63
C ALA A 152 10.05 32.18 6.94
N PHE A 153 9.56 31.46 5.92
CA PHE A 153 9.11 30.07 6.07
C PHE A 153 10.18 29.17 6.70
N ILE A 154 11.42 29.22 6.19
CA ILE A 154 12.53 28.40 6.72
C ILE A 154 12.80 28.72 8.18
N LYS A 155 12.79 30.02 8.54
CA LYS A 155 13.02 30.44 9.93
C LYS A 155 11.88 29.96 10.84
N ASP A 156 10.65 30.15 10.42
CA ASP A 156 9.46 29.82 11.21
C ASP A 156 9.30 28.31 11.43
N GLN A 157 9.69 27.50 10.44
CA GLN A 157 9.58 26.03 10.49
C GLN A 157 10.85 25.32 10.99
N GLN A 158 11.91 26.05 11.33
CA GLN A 158 13.21 25.46 11.68
C GLN A 158 13.12 24.48 12.86
N GLN A 159 12.39 24.83 13.91
CA GLN A 159 12.23 23.95 15.09
C GLN A 159 11.46 22.68 14.75
N ASN A 160 10.38 22.81 13.98
CA ASN A 160 9.59 21.66 13.52
C ASN A 160 10.45 20.72 12.67
N TYR A 161 11.28 21.28 11.79
CA TYR A 161 12.19 20.49 10.95
C TYR A 161 13.19 19.68 11.77
N GLN A 162 13.82 20.30 12.79
CA GLN A 162 14.73 19.58 13.68
C GLN A 162 14.02 18.47 14.46
N LYS A 163 12.84 18.76 15.02
CA LYS A 163 12.00 17.75 15.69
C LYS A 163 11.67 16.58 14.76
N ALA A 164 11.30 16.85 13.52
CA ALA A 164 10.96 15.82 12.54
C ALA A 164 12.18 14.95 12.18
N LEU A 165 13.38 15.53 12.05
CA LEU A 165 14.63 14.79 11.84
C LEU A 165 14.99 13.91 13.04
N GLU A 166 14.91 14.44 14.26
CA GLU A 166 15.18 13.67 15.49
C GLU A 166 14.25 12.46 15.61
N VAL A 167 12.95 12.65 15.36
CA VAL A 167 11.97 11.56 15.32
C VAL A 167 12.32 10.56 14.22
N ASN A 168 12.74 11.04 13.05
CA ASN A 168 13.13 10.17 11.95
C ASN A 168 14.32 9.27 12.33
N HIS A 169 15.35 9.83 13.00
CA HIS A 169 16.48 9.06 13.51
C HIS A 169 16.05 8.03 14.56
N LEU A 170 15.21 8.43 15.53
CA LEU A 170 14.67 7.52 16.54
C LEU A 170 13.92 6.33 15.91
N LEU A 171 13.16 6.58 14.84
CA LEU A 171 12.49 5.53 14.08
C LEU A 171 13.47 4.56 13.40
N HIS A 172 14.68 4.97 13.05
CA HIS A 172 15.71 4.07 12.51
C HIS A 172 16.28 3.17 13.61
N ASP A 173 16.57 3.73 14.78
CA ASP A 173 17.04 2.96 15.93
C ASP A 173 16.02 1.90 16.35
N ALA A 174 14.74 2.28 16.43
CA ALA A 174 13.65 1.34 16.70
C ALA A 174 13.57 0.21 15.67
N THR A 175 13.81 0.49 14.38
CA THR A 175 13.80 -0.54 13.33
C THR A 175 14.87 -1.60 13.60
N ASN A 176 16.09 -1.19 13.95
CA ASN A 176 17.19 -2.13 14.19
C ASN A 176 16.84 -3.11 15.31
N ASP A 177 16.31 -2.62 16.43
CA ASP A 177 15.92 -3.46 17.57
C ASP A 177 14.76 -4.41 17.23
N ILE A 178 13.73 -3.91 16.55
CA ILE A 178 12.54 -4.68 16.16
C ILE A 178 12.91 -5.80 15.16
N VAL A 179 13.75 -5.48 14.17
CA VAL A 179 14.20 -6.47 13.17
C VAL A 179 15.12 -7.50 13.82
N ASN A 180 16.05 -7.07 14.68
CA ASN A 180 16.92 -7.97 15.43
C ASN A 180 16.08 -8.93 16.28
N GLN A 181 15.03 -8.44 16.94
CA GLN A 181 14.13 -9.28 17.71
C GLN A 181 13.45 -10.32 16.83
N TYR A 182 12.95 -9.92 15.66
CA TYR A 182 12.27 -10.83 14.75
C TYR A 182 13.20 -11.98 14.30
N ILE A 183 14.49 -11.67 14.07
CA ILE A 183 15.50 -12.63 13.61
C ILE A 183 15.99 -13.53 14.75
N THR A 184 16.45 -12.93 15.86
CA THR A 184 17.14 -13.65 16.95
C THR A 184 16.19 -14.20 18.01
N LYS A 185 15.00 -13.61 18.14
CA LYS A 185 14.02 -13.88 19.21
C LYS A 185 14.54 -13.63 20.63
N THR A 186 15.69 -12.97 20.79
CA THR A 186 16.33 -12.75 22.09
C THR A 186 16.40 -11.29 22.54
N SER A 187 16.20 -10.32 21.64
CA SER A 187 16.12 -8.90 22.02
C SER A 187 14.70 -8.47 22.39
N ASP A 188 14.59 -7.55 23.35
CA ASP A 188 13.35 -6.86 23.69
C ASP A 188 13.19 -5.63 22.79
N SER A 189 11.97 -5.39 22.28
CA SER A 189 11.61 -4.19 21.53
C SER A 189 10.46 -3.40 22.18
N ARG A 190 9.91 -3.87 23.31
CA ARG A 190 8.80 -3.21 24.02
C ARG A 190 9.14 -1.81 24.50
N GLN A 191 10.42 -1.53 24.76
CA GLN A 191 10.87 -0.19 25.15
C GLN A 191 10.49 0.89 24.14
N TRP A 192 10.24 0.52 22.87
CA TRP A 192 9.84 1.46 21.82
C TRP A 192 8.34 1.75 21.79
N GLU A 193 7.49 0.91 22.40
CA GLU A 193 6.04 0.97 22.24
C GLU A 193 5.48 2.37 22.57
N GLN A 194 5.76 2.88 23.78
CA GLN A 194 5.22 4.17 24.21
C GLN A 194 5.74 5.33 23.35
N LYS A 195 7.00 5.30 22.93
CA LYS A 195 7.59 6.34 22.07
C LYS A 195 6.91 6.35 20.69
N LEU A 196 6.69 5.18 20.11
CA LEU A 196 6.04 5.05 18.81
C LEU A 196 4.56 5.45 18.88
N ILE A 197 3.86 5.12 19.96
CA ILE A 197 2.50 5.59 20.24
C ILE A 197 2.48 7.13 20.25
N ASN A 198 3.37 7.75 21.01
CA ASN A 198 3.45 9.20 21.11
C ASN A 198 3.72 9.86 19.75
N ILE A 199 4.61 9.28 18.93
CA ILE A 199 4.88 9.76 17.57
C ILE A 199 3.63 9.66 16.69
N PHE A 200 2.92 8.53 16.72
CA PHE A 200 1.74 8.33 15.88
C PHE A 200 0.62 9.35 16.17
N TYR A 201 0.34 9.59 17.46
CA TYR A 201 -0.73 10.49 17.89
C TYR A 201 -0.33 11.98 17.94
N ASP A 202 0.94 12.32 17.71
CA ASP A 202 1.38 13.72 17.61
C ASP A 202 0.97 14.32 16.26
N SER A 203 -0.16 15.02 16.22
CA SER A 203 -0.65 15.69 15.01
C SER A 203 0.23 16.86 14.56
N SER A 204 1.21 17.28 15.36
CA SER A 204 2.19 18.28 14.96
C SER A 204 3.31 17.70 14.08
N LEU A 205 3.45 16.38 14.00
CA LEU A 205 4.46 15.70 13.19
C LEU A 205 3.94 15.41 11.78
N ASP A 206 4.90 15.27 10.87
CA ASP A 206 4.62 14.91 9.49
C ASP A 206 4.02 13.50 9.36
N GLY A 207 3.19 13.33 8.33
CA GLY A 207 2.50 12.08 8.07
C GLY A 207 3.43 10.89 7.85
N LEU A 208 4.62 11.08 7.26
CA LEU A 208 5.58 10.00 7.01
C LEU A 208 6.12 9.42 8.33
N ASN A 209 6.59 10.26 9.25
CA ASN A 209 7.07 9.82 10.56
C ASN A 209 5.94 9.16 11.37
N ARG A 210 4.74 9.76 11.37
CA ARG A 210 3.55 9.17 12.03
C ARG A 210 3.21 7.79 11.46
N TYR A 211 3.18 7.65 10.13
CA TYR A 211 2.93 6.38 9.46
C TYR A 211 4.02 5.35 9.75
N TYR A 212 5.28 5.76 9.75
CA TYR A 212 6.42 4.91 10.09
C TYR A 212 6.38 4.37 11.52
N ALA A 213 5.85 5.14 12.47
CA ALA A 213 5.60 4.63 13.82
C ALA A 213 4.56 3.49 13.82
N ILE A 214 3.48 3.61 13.05
CA ILE A 214 2.44 2.56 12.92
C ILE A 214 3.03 1.27 12.35
N VAL A 215 3.87 1.38 11.31
CA VAL A 215 4.52 0.22 10.70
C VAL A 215 5.32 -0.54 11.75
N ARG A 216 6.08 0.16 12.60
CA ARG A 216 6.89 -0.45 13.66
C ARG A 216 6.04 -1.05 14.78
N LEU A 217 5.01 -0.33 15.24
CA LEU A 217 4.03 -0.85 16.22
C LEU A 217 3.35 -2.11 15.70
N THR A 218 3.07 -2.18 14.40
CA THR A 218 2.52 -3.39 13.76
C THR A 218 3.43 -4.59 13.97
N PHE A 219 4.73 -4.45 13.70
CA PHE A 219 5.71 -5.52 13.94
C PHE A 219 5.78 -5.91 15.42
N ILE A 220 5.86 -4.93 16.33
CA ILE A 220 5.86 -5.17 17.79
C ILE A 220 4.63 -5.98 18.18
N TYR A 221 3.42 -5.54 17.82
CA TYR A 221 2.18 -6.21 18.21
C TYR A 221 2.01 -7.58 17.57
N TYR A 222 2.54 -7.82 16.37
CA TYR A 222 2.61 -9.17 15.82
C TYR A 222 3.58 -10.08 16.59
N ASN A 223 4.78 -9.59 16.91
CA ASN A 223 5.80 -10.35 17.62
C ASN A 223 5.33 -10.78 19.02
N TYR A 224 4.68 -9.86 19.75
CA TYR A 224 4.14 -10.13 21.09
C TYR A 224 2.70 -10.63 21.11
N LYS A 225 2.07 -10.82 19.94
CA LYS A 225 0.68 -11.29 19.79
C LYS A 225 -0.36 -10.37 20.47
N GLU A 226 -0.11 -9.07 20.53
CA GLU A 226 -0.99 -8.06 21.14
C GLU A 226 -2.01 -7.53 20.13
N PHE A 227 -2.81 -8.44 19.54
CA PHE A 227 -3.71 -8.11 18.43
C PHE A 227 -4.81 -7.11 18.80
N HIS A 228 -5.21 -7.03 20.06
CA HIS A 228 -6.20 -6.06 20.53
C HIS A 228 -5.68 -4.62 20.41
N LYS A 229 -4.41 -4.36 20.77
CA LYS A 229 -3.76 -3.05 20.59
C LYS A 229 -3.62 -2.72 19.11
N LEU A 230 -3.24 -3.70 18.30
CA LEU A 230 -3.15 -3.54 16.84
C LEU A 230 -4.51 -3.23 16.20
N THR A 231 -5.59 -3.82 16.70
CA THR A 231 -6.96 -3.52 16.25
C THR A 231 -7.32 -2.06 16.50
N ARG A 232 -7.04 -1.56 17.70
CA ARG A 232 -7.25 -0.14 18.03
C ARG A 232 -6.43 0.76 17.11
N LEU A 233 -5.12 0.49 17.01
CA LEU A 233 -4.21 1.26 16.15
C LEU A 233 -4.69 1.35 14.69
N TYR A 234 -5.23 0.26 14.14
CA TYR A 234 -5.76 0.28 12.77
C TYR A 234 -7.14 0.90 12.61
N ASN A 235 -7.93 0.99 13.68
CA ASN A 235 -9.16 1.78 13.64
C ASN A 235 -8.81 3.28 13.67
N ASP A 236 -7.80 3.68 14.44
CA ASP A 236 -7.34 5.07 14.46
C ASP A 236 -6.68 5.46 13.13
N LEU A 237 -5.90 4.56 12.50
CA LEU A 237 -5.37 4.79 11.15
C LEU A 237 -6.48 4.86 10.08
N ASP A 238 -7.56 4.08 10.23
CA ASP A 238 -8.71 4.12 9.30
C ASP A 238 -9.28 5.55 9.21
N GLU A 239 -9.48 6.21 10.36
CA GLU A 239 -9.97 7.59 10.41
C GLU A 239 -9.02 8.59 9.73
N LEU A 240 -7.70 8.41 9.88
CA LEU A 240 -6.70 9.25 9.22
C LEU A 240 -6.66 9.05 7.70
N ILE A 241 -6.91 7.83 7.22
CA ILE A 241 -7.02 7.56 5.78
C ILE A 241 -8.31 8.17 5.22
N ILE A 242 -9.45 7.95 5.91
CA ILE A 242 -10.77 8.44 5.48
C ILE A 242 -10.81 9.97 5.47
N SER A 243 -10.15 10.65 6.41
CA SER A 243 -10.04 12.11 6.41
C SER A 243 -9.05 12.66 5.38
N GLY A 244 -8.29 11.81 4.68
CA GLY A 244 -7.31 12.20 3.68
C GLY A 244 -5.97 12.68 4.23
N GLN A 245 -5.71 12.53 5.54
CA GLN A 245 -4.45 12.96 6.17
C GLN A 245 -3.28 12.03 5.82
N ILE A 246 -3.53 10.72 5.75
CA ILE A 246 -2.54 9.69 5.43
C ILE A 246 -3.07 8.88 4.26
N TYR A 247 -2.87 9.39 3.04
CA TYR A 247 -3.38 8.74 1.84
C TYR A 247 -2.36 8.71 0.71
N SER A 248 -2.15 7.51 0.20
CA SER A 248 -1.81 7.24 -1.19
C SER A 248 -2.37 5.86 -1.53
N LYS A 249 -2.52 5.54 -2.82
CA LYS A 249 -2.94 4.19 -3.21
C LYS A 249 -2.02 3.11 -2.63
N ARG A 250 -0.71 3.36 -2.55
CA ARG A 250 0.28 2.45 -1.95
C ARG A 250 0.01 2.23 -0.46
N ILE A 251 -0.16 3.31 0.30
CA ILE A 251 -0.44 3.21 1.75
C ILE A 251 -1.73 2.43 1.99
N LEU A 252 -2.77 2.69 1.19
CA LEU A 252 -4.07 2.08 1.34
C LEU A 252 -4.07 0.57 1.05
N VAL A 253 -3.40 0.10 -0.01
CA VAL A 253 -3.29 -1.35 -0.25
C VAL A 253 -2.46 -2.06 0.82
N ASN A 254 -1.44 -1.40 1.37
CA ASN A 254 -0.65 -1.93 2.48
C ASN A 254 -1.51 -2.06 3.75
N TYR A 255 -2.32 -1.04 4.05
CA TYR A 255 -3.30 -1.08 5.14
C TYR A 255 -4.26 -2.27 4.98
N TYR A 256 -4.83 -2.48 3.79
CA TYR A 256 -5.70 -3.62 3.54
C TYR A 256 -5.00 -4.97 3.69
N ALA A 257 -3.77 -5.11 3.19
CA ALA A 257 -2.99 -6.33 3.36
C ALA A 257 -2.77 -6.65 4.85
N ASN A 258 -2.52 -5.62 5.66
CA ASN A 258 -2.36 -5.76 7.10
C ASN A 258 -3.67 -6.09 7.83
N ARG A 259 -4.80 -5.49 7.42
CA ARG A 259 -6.14 -5.84 7.94
C ARG A 259 -6.49 -7.29 7.64
N LEU A 260 -6.17 -7.80 6.44
CA LEU A 260 -6.31 -9.23 6.13
C LEU A 260 -5.56 -10.08 7.16
N LEU A 261 -4.30 -9.77 7.43
CA LEU A 261 -3.48 -10.54 8.37
C LEU A 261 -4.07 -10.49 9.79
N LEU A 262 -4.59 -9.33 10.22
CA LEU A 262 -5.20 -9.17 11.54
C LEU A 262 -6.50 -10.00 11.66
N HIS A 263 -7.43 -9.85 10.72
CA HIS A 263 -8.68 -10.62 10.71
C HIS A 263 -8.43 -12.13 10.58
N SER A 264 -7.37 -12.52 9.87
CA SER A 264 -6.91 -13.91 9.78
C SER A 264 -6.51 -14.50 11.14
N ARG A 265 -5.94 -13.70 12.06
CA ARG A 265 -5.60 -14.11 13.44
C ARG A 265 -6.83 -14.36 14.29
N TYR A 266 -7.89 -13.58 14.09
CA TYR A 266 -9.20 -13.77 14.73
C TYR A 266 -10.06 -14.84 14.04
N ASN A 267 -9.56 -15.50 13.00
CA ASN A 267 -10.30 -16.44 12.17
C ASN A 267 -11.55 -15.85 11.50
N GLU A 268 -11.60 -14.53 11.31
CA GLU A 268 -12.65 -13.82 10.60
C GLU A 268 -12.40 -13.88 9.08
N LEU A 269 -12.54 -15.08 8.51
CA LEU A 269 -12.07 -15.36 7.15
C LEU A 269 -12.78 -14.56 6.05
N ASP A 270 -14.05 -14.22 6.24
CA ASP A 270 -14.80 -13.37 5.29
C ASP A 270 -14.23 -11.96 5.21
N LYS A 271 -14.00 -11.33 6.38
CA LYS A 271 -13.35 -10.02 6.46
C LYS A 271 -11.92 -10.07 5.93
N ALA A 272 -11.17 -11.12 6.28
CA ALA A 272 -9.81 -11.30 5.78
C ALA A 272 -9.80 -11.39 4.25
N ALA A 273 -10.72 -12.15 3.64
CA ALA A 273 -10.82 -12.24 2.19
C ALA A 273 -11.19 -10.90 1.55
N TYR A 274 -12.18 -10.19 2.12
CA TYR A 274 -12.58 -8.86 1.67
C TYR A 274 -11.39 -7.91 1.57
N TYR A 275 -10.62 -7.78 2.65
CA TYR A 275 -9.42 -6.95 2.65
C TYR A 275 -8.32 -7.47 1.71
N GLY A 276 -8.23 -8.79 1.50
CA GLY A 276 -7.31 -9.38 0.53
C GLY A 276 -7.61 -9.03 -0.92
N TYR A 277 -8.87 -9.00 -1.33
CA TYR A 277 -9.20 -8.53 -2.68
C TYR A 277 -8.89 -7.05 -2.87
N LEU A 278 -9.08 -6.24 -1.82
CA LEU A 278 -8.74 -4.82 -1.86
C LEU A 278 -7.23 -4.59 -1.98
N SER A 279 -6.40 -5.38 -1.27
CA SER A 279 -4.94 -5.21 -1.31
C SER A 279 -4.31 -5.57 -2.66
N ILE A 280 -4.93 -6.45 -3.45
CA ILE A 280 -4.44 -6.82 -4.79
C ILE A 280 -5.02 -5.94 -5.92
N LYS A 281 -5.78 -4.88 -5.61
CA LYS A 281 -6.29 -3.97 -6.65
C LYS A 281 -5.20 -3.16 -7.36
N VAL A 282 -4.02 -3.04 -6.74
CA VAL A 282 -2.89 -2.25 -7.26
C VAL A 282 -1.65 -3.15 -7.37
N HIS A 283 -1.03 -3.18 -8.54
CA HIS A 283 0.25 -3.85 -8.75
C HIS A 283 1.39 -2.99 -8.18
N SER A 284 1.78 -3.26 -6.94
CA SER A 284 2.97 -2.71 -6.27
C SER A 284 4.12 -3.74 -6.22
N SER A 285 5.26 -3.36 -5.66
CA SER A 285 6.38 -4.28 -5.37
C SER A 285 5.97 -5.46 -4.47
N ASP A 286 4.99 -5.24 -3.59
CA ASP A 286 4.49 -6.23 -2.63
C ASP A 286 3.28 -7.02 -3.15
N TYR A 287 2.85 -6.76 -4.38
CA TYR A 287 1.64 -7.36 -4.96
C TYR A 287 1.61 -8.89 -4.85
N LEU A 288 2.72 -9.57 -5.20
CA LEU A 288 2.79 -11.03 -5.12
C LEU A 288 2.68 -11.54 -3.68
N PHE A 289 3.20 -10.79 -2.71
CA PHE A 289 3.03 -11.11 -1.30
C PHE A 289 1.56 -10.99 -0.86
N TYR A 290 0.83 -9.99 -1.37
CA TYR A 290 -0.61 -9.85 -1.12
C TYR A 290 -1.44 -10.97 -1.76
N VAL A 291 -1.09 -11.37 -2.99
CA VAL A 291 -1.66 -12.54 -3.67
C VAL A 291 -1.50 -13.81 -2.82
N ASN A 292 -0.29 -14.05 -2.30
CA ASN A 292 -0.02 -15.21 -1.44
C ASN A 292 -0.91 -15.21 -0.19
N ASN A 293 -1.04 -14.05 0.47
CA ASN A 293 -1.87 -13.91 1.67
C ASN A 293 -3.34 -14.17 1.37
N LEU A 294 -3.89 -13.59 0.31
CA LEU A 294 -5.27 -13.84 -0.11
C LEU A 294 -5.49 -15.32 -0.47
N CYS A 295 -4.58 -15.94 -1.23
CA CYS A 295 -4.66 -17.37 -1.54
C CYS A 295 -4.72 -18.23 -0.28
N GLY A 296 -3.89 -17.93 0.73
CA GLY A 296 -3.93 -18.59 2.03
C GLY A 296 -5.30 -18.51 2.71
N ILE A 297 -5.97 -17.36 2.64
CA ILE A 297 -7.34 -17.17 3.16
C ILE A 297 -8.36 -17.95 2.34
N LEU A 298 -8.30 -17.89 1.00
CA LEU A 298 -9.24 -18.60 0.13
C LEU A 298 -9.18 -20.12 0.34
N LEU A 299 -7.99 -20.68 0.47
CA LEU A 299 -7.81 -22.11 0.77
C LEU A 299 -8.38 -22.48 2.16
N ARG A 300 -8.22 -21.61 3.18
CA ARG A 300 -8.83 -21.83 4.51
C ARG A 300 -10.36 -21.75 4.48
N ARG A 301 -10.92 -20.98 3.54
CA ARG A 301 -12.37 -20.89 3.30
C ARG A 301 -12.94 -22.03 2.45
N GLY A 302 -12.11 -22.95 1.98
CA GLY A 302 -12.54 -23.98 1.03
C GLY A 302 -12.84 -23.45 -0.38
N LYS A 303 -12.48 -22.19 -0.69
CA LYS A 303 -12.61 -21.60 -2.04
C LYS A 303 -11.45 -22.05 -2.93
N THR A 304 -11.29 -23.35 -3.11
CA THR A 304 -10.10 -23.98 -3.69
C THR A 304 -9.95 -23.66 -5.18
N VAL A 305 -11.04 -23.63 -5.94
CA VAL A 305 -11.05 -23.29 -7.38
C VAL A 305 -10.59 -21.85 -7.58
N GLU A 306 -11.14 -20.92 -6.81
CA GLU A 306 -10.80 -19.50 -6.88
C GLU A 306 -9.35 -19.24 -6.47
N ALA A 307 -8.88 -19.91 -5.40
CA ALA A 307 -7.49 -19.84 -4.98
C ALA A 307 -6.53 -20.30 -6.09
N LEU A 308 -6.87 -21.39 -6.79
CA LEU A 308 -6.06 -21.87 -7.89
C LEU A 308 -6.04 -20.89 -9.07
N GLN A 309 -7.20 -20.35 -9.46
CA GLN A 309 -7.29 -19.34 -10.52
C GLN A 309 -6.47 -18.09 -10.18
N LEU A 310 -6.54 -17.63 -8.93
CA LEU A 310 -5.74 -16.51 -8.43
C LEU A 310 -4.24 -16.76 -8.64
N MET A 311 -3.75 -17.96 -8.32
CA MET A 311 -2.33 -18.30 -8.51
C MET A 311 -1.98 -18.44 -9.99
N GLU A 312 -2.80 -19.14 -10.79
CA GLU A 312 -2.57 -19.33 -12.24
C GLU A 312 -2.48 -17.97 -12.97
N ASN A 313 -3.33 -17.00 -12.61
CA ASN A 313 -3.34 -15.66 -13.18
C ASN A 313 -2.11 -14.81 -12.82
N ASN A 314 -1.33 -15.19 -11.81
CA ASN A 314 -0.18 -14.42 -11.31
C ASN A 314 1.16 -15.16 -11.47
N LEU A 315 1.22 -16.12 -12.39
CA LEU A 315 2.44 -16.87 -12.69
C LEU A 315 3.54 -16.00 -13.32
N ALA A 316 3.19 -14.94 -14.07
CA ALA A 316 4.17 -14.06 -14.68
C ALA A 316 4.90 -13.22 -13.61
N GLU A 317 4.15 -12.71 -12.65
CA GLU A 317 4.59 -11.92 -11.50
C GLU A 317 5.48 -12.78 -10.60
N PHE A 318 5.12 -14.04 -10.40
CA PHE A 318 5.98 -15.02 -9.71
C PHE A 318 7.35 -15.18 -10.37
N LYS A 319 7.40 -15.27 -11.70
CA LYS A 319 8.67 -15.45 -12.44
C LYS A 319 9.57 -14.23 -12.38
N GLN A 320 8.99 -13.03 -12.28
CA GLN A 320 9.73 -11.76 -12.26
C GLN A 320 10.09 -11.30 -10.83
N ASN A 321 9.50 -11.90 -9.80
CA ASN A 321 9.73 -11.48 -8.42
C ASN A 321 11.15 -11.84 -7.96
N ILE A 322 11.82 -10.92 -7.28
CA ILE A 322 13.19 -11.13 -6.78
C ILE A 322 13.25 -11.67 -5.35
N SER A 323 12.17 -11.56 -4.56
CA SER A 323 12.15 -11.95 -3.16
C SER A 323 12.03 -13.47 -3.01
N PRO A 324 13.06 -14.17 -2.49
CA PRO A 324 12.99 -15.61 -2.31
C PRO A 324 11.84 -16.01 -1.38
N HIS A 325 11.65 -15.28 -0.28
CA HIS A 325 10.58 -15.52 0.67
C HIS A 325 9.18 -15.47 0.00
N THR A 326 8.93 -14.47 -0.83
CA THR A 326 7.64 -14.32 -1.53
C THR A 326 7.45 -15.42 -2.57
N ARG A 327 8.50 -15.77 -3.33
CA ARG A 327 8.45 -16.86 -4.32
C ARG A 327 8.17 -18.21 -3.70
N ILE A 328 8.80 -18.50 -2.56
CA ILE A 328 8.55 -19.71 -1.78
C ILE A 328 7.11 -19.77 -1.30
N GLY A 329 6.60 -18.66 -0.76
CA GLY A 329 5.20 -18.55 -0.36
C GLY A 329 4.26 -18.84 -1.53
N PHE A 330 4.56 -18.30 -2.71
CA PHE A 330 3.79 -18.53 -3.92
C PHE A 330 3.82 -20.00 -4.34
N ALA A 331 5.01 -20.60 -4.43
CA ALA A 331 5.17 -21.99 -4.83
C ALA A 331 4.42 -22.94 -3.88
N SER A 332 4.52 -22.70 -2.57
CA SER A 332 3.80 -23.41 -1.52
C SER A 332 2.28 -23.35 -1.72
N TYR A 333 1.71 -22.15 -1.84
CA TYR A 333 0.27 -21.99 -2.02
C TYR A 333 -0.22 -22.50 -3.37
N TYR A 334 0.59 -22.40 -4.42
CA TYR A 334 0.23 -22.92 -5.74
C TYR A 334 0.15 -24.44 -5.73
N VAL A 335 1.17 -25.13 -5.20
CA VAL A 335 1.16 -26.59 -5.01
C VAL A 335 -0.04 -27.02 -4.16
N LYS A 336 -0.32 -26.31 -3.06
CA LYS A 336 -1.47 -26.58 -2.21
C LYS A 336 -2.80 -26.43 -2.96
N SER A 337 -2.96 -25.36 -3.72
CA SER A 337 -4.16 -25.10 -4.52
C SER A 337 -4.36 -26.17 -5.60
N LEU A 338 -3.30 -26.60 -6.30
CA LEU A 338 -3.35 -27.68 -7.27
C LEU A 338 -3.83 -28.99 -6.62
N ASN A 339 -3.28 -29.34 -5.46
CA ASN A 339 -3.67 -30.55 -4.73
C ASN A 339 -5.12 -30.53 -4.26
N GLN A 340 -5.59 -29.41 -3.74
CA GLN A 340 -6.99 -29.27 -3.32
C GLN A 340 -7.99 -29.24 -4.49
N ASN A 341 -7.50 -29.12 -5.72
CA ASN A 341 -8.28 -29.24 -6.97
C ASN A 341 -8.02 -30.57 -7.70
N GLY A 342 -7.41 -31.57 -7.06
CA GLY A 342 -7.15 -32.88 -7.67
C GLY A 342 -6.06 -32.89 -8.76
N LYS A 343 -5.37 -31.77 -9.01
CA LYS A 343 -4.31 -31.63 -10.03
C LYS A 343 -2.95 -32.13 -9.51
N HIS A 344 -2.91 -33.33 -8.91
CA HIS A 344 -1.76 -33.86 -8.18
C HIS A 344 -0.47 -33.98 -9.01
N GLN A 345 -0.56 -34.48 -10.25
CA GLN A 345 0.61 -34.62 -11.11
C GLN A 345 1.23 -33.26 -11.48
N LYS A 346 0.39 -32.23 -11.72
CA LYS A 346 0.86 -30.86 -11.97
C LYS A 346 1.55 -30.29 -10.73
N ALA A 347 0.97 -30.53 -9.55
CA ALA A 347 1.54 -30.10 -8.27
C ALA A 347 2.93 -30.71 -8.04
N LEU A 348 3.07 -32.02 -8.29
CA LEU A 348 4.34 -32.73 -8.18
C LEU A 348 5.40 -32.15 -9.14
N ARG A 349 5.08 -32.03 -10.43
CA ARG A 349 6.01 -31.51 -11.44
C ARG A 349 6.47 -30.08 -11.12
N PHE A 350 5.53 -29.22 -10.73
CA PHE A 350 5.86 -27.84 -10.35
C PHE A 350 6.76 -27.80 -9.12
N GLY A 351 6.43 -28.56 -8.07
CA GLY A 351 7.22 -28.64 -6.84
C GLY A 351 8.65 -29.14 -7.09
N GLN A 352 8.80 -30.22 -7.88
CA GLN A 352 10.11 -30.75 -8.25
C GLN A 352 10.94 -29.72 -9.01
N HIS A 353 10.38 -29.11 -10.06
CA HIS A 353 11.06 -28.10 -10.84
C HIS A 353 11.50 -26.89 -10.00
N PHE A 354 10.63 -26.41 -9.11
CA PHE A 354 10.96 -25.31 -8.21
C PHE A 354 12.11 -25.67 -7.26
N MET A 355 12.10 -26.88 -6.70
CA MET A 355 13.18 -27.35 -5.83
C MET A 355 14.50 -27.45 -6.62
N ASP A 356 14.50 -28.10 -7.78
CA ASP A 356 15.70 -28.30 -8.61
C ASP A 356 16.38 -26.97 -8.98
N GLN A 357 15.59 -25.92 -9.23
CA GLN A 357 16.09 -24.58 -9.55
C GLN A 357 16.69 -23.84 -8.36
N HIS A 358 16.27 -24.15 -7.14
CA HIS A 358 16.58 -23.35 -5.95
C HIS A 358 17.46 -24.06 -4.93
N ILE A 359 17.61 -25.39 -4.98
CA ILE A 359 18.44 -26.16 -4.03
C ILE A 359 19.90 -25.68 -3.93
N LYS A 360 20.47 -25.07 -4.99
CA LYS A 360 21.88 -24.62 -5.00
C LYS A 360 22.13 -23.28 -4.29
N ASP A 361 21.10 -22.49 -3.99
CA ASP A 361 21.25 -21.12 -3.48
C ASP A 361 21.40 -21.04 -1.94
N ASN A 362 21.94 -22.08 -1.28
CA ASN A 362 22.19 -22.13 0.17
C ASN A 362 20.99 -21.73 1.05
N PHE A 363 19.95 -22.56 1.02
CA PHE A 363 18.77 -22.41 1.87
C PHE A 363 19.07 -22.70 3.36
N LYS A 364 19.45 -21.67 4.13
CA LYS A 364 19.49 -21.71 5.60
C LYS A 364 18.23 -21.10 6.23
N LEU A 365 17.07 -21.75 6.13
CA LEU A 365 15.86 -21.45 6.95
C LEU A 365 14.85 -22.62 6.83
N PRO A 366 13.89 -22.78 7.77
CA PRO A 366 13.12 -24.00 8.09
C PRO A 366 12.05 -24.34 7.03
N LEU A 367 12.49 -24.52 5.79
CA LEU A 367 11.68 -24.83 4.61
C LEU A 367 11.44 -26.31 4.42
N ALA A 368 12.36 -27.13 4.93
CA ALA A 368 12.14 -28.56 5.03
C ALA A 368 10.86 -28.85 5.83
N PHE A 369 10.54 -28.06 6.87
CA PHE A 369 9.27 -28.19 7.62
C PHE A 369 8.02 -27.71 6.87
N VAL A 370 8.10 -26.61 6.11
CA VAL A 370 6.97 -26.10 5.32
C VAL A 370 6.61 -27.08 4.20
N PHE A 371 7.60 -27.60 3.50
CA PHE A 371 7.39 -28.61 2.47
C PHE A 371 7.04 -29.98 3.06
N HIS A 372 7.60 -30.38 4.20
CA HIS A 372 7.24 -31.64 4.86
C HIS A 372 5.77 -31.65 5.34
N GLY A 373 5.25 -30.51 5.81
CA GLY A 373 3.83 -30.36 6.16
C GLY A 373 2.89 -30.38 4.94
N LEU A 374 3.31 -29.80 3.81
CA LEU A 374 2.52 -29.75 2.56
C LEU A 374 2.53 -31.08 1.80
N PHE A 375 3.59 -31.87 1.93
CA PHE A 375 3.77 -33.15 1.24
C PHE A 375 3.45 -34.38 2.09
N ARG A 376 2.89 -34.21 3.30
CA ARG A 376 2.49 -35.32 4.19
C ARG A 376 1.52 -36.30 3.52
N ASN A 377 0.81 -35.88 2.47
CA ASN A 377 -0.13 -36.68 1.68
C ASN A 377 0.47 -37.31 0.40
N PHE A 378 1.78 -37.15 0.14
CA PHE A 378 2.45 -37.75 -1.02
C PHE A 378 3.51 -38.77 -0.58
N THR A 379 3.20 -40.05 -0.72
CA THR A 379 4.15 -41.16 -0.49
C THR A 379 5.38 -41.07 -1.42
N GLY A 380 5.25 -40.50 -2.63
CA GLY A 380 6.35 -40.35 -3.59
C GLY A 380 7.36 -39.23 -3.27
N LEU A 381 6.95 -38.15 -2.60
CA LEU A 381 7.84 -37.04 -2.22
C LEU A 381 8.56 -37.27 -0.89
N LYS A 382 8.10 -38.24 -0.10
CA LYS A 382 8.77 -38.69 1.13
C LYS A 382 10.19 -39.19 0.83
N ASN A 383 10.39 -39.87 -0.30
CA ASN A 383 11.70 -40.37 -0.75
C ASN A 383 12.60 -39.28 -1.34
N VAL A 384 12.01 -38.25 -1.95
CA VAL A 384 12.76 -37.07 -2.40
C VAL A 384 13.25 -36.36 -1.15
N CYS A 385 12.36 -35.91 -0.27
CA CYS A 385 12.71 -35.21 0.97
C CYS A 385 13.65 -36.01 1.90
N SER A 386 13.50 -37.34 2.05
CA SER A 386 14.36 -38.15 2.93
C SER A 386 15.81 -38.22 2.45
N ASN A 387 16.07 -38.13 1.14
CA ASN A 387 17.42 -38.05 0.60
C ASN A 387 18.07 -36.67 0.85
N TYR A 388 17.29 -35.60 1.06
CA TYR A 388 17.81 -34.26 1.37
C TYR A 388 18.10 -34.01 2.85
N TYR A 389 17.60 -34.85 3.77
CA TYR A 389 17.92 -34.77 5.21
C TYR A 389 19.20 -35.53 5.60
N LYS A 390 19.90 -36.13 4.63
CA LYS A 390 21.18 -36.86 4.84
C LYS A 390 22.43 -36.04 4.49
N LEU A 391 22.27 -34.75 4.20
CA LEU A 391 23.33 -33.74 4.09
C LEU A 391 23.14 -32.74 5.22
#